data_AF-A0A6P6MXB5-F1
#
_entry.id   AF-A0A6P6MXB5-F1
#
_cell.length_a   1.000
_cell.length_b   1.000
_cell.length_c   1.000
_cell.angle_alpha   90.00
_cell.angle_beta   90.00
_cell.angle_gamma   90.00
#
_symmetry.space_group_name_H-M   'P 1'
#
loop_
_entity.id
_entity.type
_entity.pdbx_description
1 polymer ?
#
loop_
_entity_poly.entity_id
_entity_poly.type
_entity_poly.pdbx_seq_one_letter_code
_entity_poly.pdbx_strand_id
1 'polypeptide(L)'
;IPVPANSRGAAVCSVMGKTYSNDCLLHKEACRKKRRIGKAHSGACLVSEAECSEEEFGQFPYRLQDWFLLLSRMGEKYTPAAPSQICLTHTQRIQLAERRFVLLDRNQDGKLSRRDLRKLRYKRMPLEHCAQRFFQSCDKNKNKEVTLREWTSCLVDRSERWFQDFMSMKMGSPKLCLAPESTL
;
A
#
# COMPACT_ATOMS: atom_id res chain seq x y z
N ILE A 1 19.69 -9.61 44.96
CA ILE A 1 18.45 -9.38 44.17
C ILE A 1 18.36 -10.52 43.16
N PRO A 2 17.41 -11.47 43.31
CA PRO A 2 17.25 -12.53 42.32
C PRO A 2 16.54 -11.97 41.09
N VAL A 3 17.14 -12.16 39.92
CA VAL A 3 16.54 -11.84 38.62
C VAL A 3 15.47 -12.89 38.31
N PRO A 4 14.24 -12.52 37.93
CA PRO A 4 13.20 -13.50 37.69
C PRO A 4 13.52 -14.31 36.43
N ALA A 5 13.60 -15.63 36.60
CA ALA A 5 13.65 -16.60 35.54
C ALA A 5 12.26 -16.69 34.89
N ASN A 6 12.08 -16.07 33.71
CA ASN A 6 11.25 -16.54 32.59
C ASN A 6 11.08 -15.45 31.53
N SER A 7 12.07 -15.26 30.66
CA SER A 7 11.88 -14.56 29.38
C SER A 7 12.05 -15.56 28.24
N ARG A 8 11.03 -16.39 28.03
CA ARG A 8 10.81 -17.00 26.71
C ARG A 8 10.80 -15.84 25.72
N GLY A 9 11.86 -15.74 24.90
CA GLY A 9 12.16 -14.54 24.13
C GLY A 9 10.92 -13.99 23.42
N ALA A 10 10.71 -12.68 23.50
CA ALA A 10 9.52 -12.06 22.94
C ALA A 10 9.51 -12.25 21.41
N ALA A 11 8.33 -12.59 20.86
CA ALA A 11 8.14 -12.70 19.42
C ALA A 11 8.54 -11.39 18.71
N VAL A 12 9.00 -11.49 17.47
CA VAL A 12 9.39 -10.33 16.66
C VAL A 12 8.86 -10.44 15.24
N CYS A 13 8.48 -9.30 14.68
CA CYS A 13 8.13 -9.20 13.28
C CYS A 13 9.36 -8.76 12.48
N SER A 14 9.66 -9.43 11.37
CA SER A 14 10.66 -8.96 10.41
C SER A 14 10.09 -7.90 9.47
N VAL A 15 10.97 -7.10 8.85
CA VAL A 15 10.59 -6.15 7.77
C VAL A 15 9.93 -6.83 6.55
N MET A 16 9.95 -8.16 6.51
CA MET A 16 9.34 -8.96 5.45
C MET A 16 7.95 -9.49 5.83
N GLY A 17 7.41 -9.13 7.00
CA GLY A 17 6.10 -9.59 7.47
C GLY A 17 6.09 -11.03 8.00
N LYS A 18 7.26 -11.59 8.32
CA LYS A 18 7.37 -12.91 8.96
C LYS A 18 7.61 -12.75 10.45
N THR A 19 6.79 -13.42 11.26
CA THR A 19 6.96 -13.54 12.71
C THR A 19 8.02 -14.59 13.05
N TYR A 20 8.89 -14.26 14.00
CA TYR A 20 9.85 -15.17 14.60
C TYR A 20 9.57 -15.23 16.10
N SER A 21 9.75 -16.41 16.70
CA SER A 21 9.48 -16.59 18.14
C SER A 21 10.39 -15.75 19.02
N ASN A 22 11.55 -15.29 18.51
CA ASN A 22 12.45 -14.36 19.17
C ASN A 22 13.45 -13.73 18.19
N ASP A 23 14.16 -12.70 18.64
CA ASP A 23 15.24 -12.02 17.89
C ASP A 23 16.35 -12.98 17.42
N CYS A 24 16.70 -14.00 18.23
CA CYS A 24 17.74 -14.97 17.88
C CYS A 24 17.35 -15.78 16.63
N LEU A 25 16.10 -16.25 16.52
CA LEU A 25 15.62 -16.97 15.35
C LEU A 25 15.58 -16.10 14.09
N LEU A 26 15.28 -14.81 14.24
CA LEU A 26 15.33 -13.85 13.12
C LEU A 26 16.77 -13.70 12.60
N HIS A 27 17.75 -13.52 13.49
CA HIS A 27 19.16 -13.43 13.12
C HIS A 27 19.71 -14.75 12.55
N LYS A 28 19.32 -15.90 13.12
CA LYS A 28 19.70 -17.22 12.63
C LYS A 28 19.27 -17.42 11.17
N GLU A 29 18.05 -17.06 10.83
CA GLU A 29 17.55 -17.16 9.46
C GLU A 29 18.25 -16.18 8.51
N ALA A 30 18.53 -14.95 8.96
CA ALA A 30 19.29 -13.97 8.20
C ALA A 30 20.69 -14.49 7.83
N CYS A 31 21.37 -15.10 8.80
CA CYS A 31 22.67 -15.73 8.62
C CYS A 31 22.60 -16.92 7.66
N ARG A 32 21.69 -17.87 7.90
CA ARG A 32 21.52 -19.07 7.07
C ARG A 32 21.25 -18.73 5.60
N LYS A 33 20.46 -17.68 5.34
CA LYS A 33 20.10 -17.23 3.99
C LYS A 33 21.09 -16.25 3.38
N LYS A 34 22.18 -15.90 4.08
CA LYS A 34 23.17 -14.89 3.65
C LYS A 34 22.51 -13.58 3.17
N ARG A 35 21.45 -13.13 3.86
CA ARG A 35 20.72 -11.90 3.52
C ARG A 35 20.37 -11.12 4.77
N ARG A 36 20.49 -9.79 4.74
CA ARG A 36 19.99 -8.93 5.82
C ARG A 36 18.47 -9.06 5.94
N ILE A 37 17.99 -9.47 7.11
CA ILE A 37 16.58 -9.47 7.50
C ILE A 37 16.48 -8.54 8.70
N GLY A 38 15.89 -7.35 8.53
CA GLY A 38 15.72 -6.40 9.62
C GLY A 38 14.51 -6.73 10.51
N LYS A 39 14.54 -6.26 11.77
CA LYS A 39 13.37 -6.24 12.66
C LYS A 39 12.43 -5.10 12.26
N ALA A 40 11.14 -5.39 12.15
CA ALA A 40 10.09 -4.41 11.92
C ALA A 40 9.67 -3.75 13.23
N HIS A 41 9.22 -4.57 14.17
CA HIS A 41 8.82 -4.20 15.53
C HIS A 41 8.93 -5.43 16.45
N SER A 42 8.91 -5.19 17.75
CA SER A 42 8.75 -6.25 18.76
C SER A 42 7.28 -6.70 18.81
N GLY A 43 7.03 -7.96 19.12
CA GLY A 43 5.73 -8.61 19.00
C GLY A 43 5.59 -9.42 17.71
N ALA A 44 4.59 -10.31 17.66
CA ALA A 44 4.21 -10.98 16.43
C ALA A 44 3.83 -9.95 15.36
N CYS A 45 4.08 -10.24 14.08
CA CYS A 45 3.51 -9.42 13.01
C CYS A 45 2.00 -9.29 13.23
N LEU A 46 1.44 -8.13 12.92
CA LEU A 46 0.03 -7.77 13.13
C LEU A 46 -0.92 -8.52 12.17
N VAL A 47 -0.73 -9.83 12.04
CA VAL A 47 -1.39 -10.78 11.14
C VAL A 47 -0.83 -10.73 9.72
N SER A 48 -0.30 -11.87 9.27
CA SER A 48 0.10 -12.14 7.87
C SER A 48 -0.71 -13.29 7.26
N GLU A 49 -1.92 -13.56 7.79
CA GLU A 49 -2.88 -14.58 7.31
C GLU A 49 -4.33 -14.05 7.25
N ALA A 50 -4.53 -12.74 7.30
CA ALA A 50 -5.84 -12.20 6.92
C ALA A 50 -5.98 -12.41 5.41
N GLU A 51 -6.80 -13.39 5.01
CA GLU A 51 -7.25 -13.45 3.63
C GLU A 51 -7.89 -12.10 3.30
N CYS A 52 -7.41 -11.45 2.25
CA CYS A 52 -7.96 -10.19 1.79
C CYS A 52 -9.43 -10.41 1.39
N SER A 53 -10.37 -9.92 2.20
CA SER A 53 -11.79 -10.08 1.94
C SER A 53 -12.18 -9.33 0.66
N GLU A 54 -13.30 -9.68 0.04
CA GLU A 54 -13.76 -8.95 -1.16
C GLU A 54 -14.02 -7.47 -0.88
N GLU A 55 -14.48 -7.14 0.33
CA GLU A 55 -14.74 -5.77 0.76
C GLU A 55 -13.44 -4.98 0.92
N GLU A 56 -12.42 -5.58 1.53
CA GLU A 56 -11.09 -4.98 1.67
C GLU A 56 -10.41 -4.84 0.30
N PHE A 57 -10.55 -5.86 -0.55
CA PHE A 57 -10.01 -5.87 -1.89
C PHE A 57 -10.60 -4.75 -2.76
N GLY A 58 -11.90 -4.50 -2.65
CA GLY A 58 -12.57 -3.40 -3.34
C GLY A 58 -12.08 -2.03 -2.85
N GLN A 59 -11.88 -1.86 -1.55
CA GLN A 59 -11.39 -0.62 -0.93
C GLN A 59 -9.90 -0.36 -1.20
N PHE A 60 -9.11 -1.41 -1.42
CA PHE A 60 -7.65 -1.34 -1.50
C PHE A 60 -7.12 -0.29 -2.52
N PRO A 61 -7.58 -0.26 -3.79
CA PRO A 61 -7.02 0.66 -4.80
C PRO A 61 -7.33 2.12 -4.47
N TYR A 62 -8.48 2.37 -3.84
CA TYR A 62 -8.87 3.68 -3.36
C TYR A 62 -7.95 4.13 -2.21
N ARG A 63 -7.82 3.31 -1.16
CA ARG A 63 -6.94 3.60 -0.01
C ARG A 63 -5.47 3.76 -0.40
N LEU A 64 -5.02 3.01 -1.41
CA LEU A 64 -3.66 3.09 -1.92
C LEU A 64 -3.35 4.45 -2.57
N GLN A 65 -4.31 5.02 -3.32
CA GLN A 65 -4.18 6.36 -3.88
C GLN A 65 -4.23 7.46 -2.82
N ASP A 66 -5.08 7.34 -1.80
CA ASP A 66 -5.09 8.28 -0.65
C ASP A 66 -3.69 8.35 -0.03
N TRP A 67 -3.11 7.17 0.17
CA TRP A 67 -1.79 7.06 0.75
C TRP A 67 -0.70 7.62 -0.16
N PHE A 68 -0.79 7.46 -1.49
CA PHE A 68 0.14 8.12 -2.41
C PHE A 68 0.03 9.65 -2.37
N LEU A 69 -1.19 10.18 -2.21
CA LEU A 69 -1.40 11.62 -2.04
C LEU A 69 -0.74 12.11 -0.74
N LEU A 70 -0.92 11.38 0.37
CA LEU A 70 -0.25 11.68 1.64
C LEU A 70 1.28 11.64 1.51
N LEU A 71 1.82 10.61 0.87
CA LEU A 71 3.26 10.49 0.66
C LEU A 71 3.83 11.60 -0.23
N SER A 72 3.05 12.07 -1.21
CA SER A 72 3.47 13.20 -2.06
C SER A 72 3.53 14.51 -1.28
N ARG A 73 2.71 14.65 -0.23
CA ARG A 73 2.67 15.83 0.65
C ARG A 73 3.70 15.76 1.79
N MET A 74 4.11 14.56 2.22
CA MET A 74 5.11 14.38 3.29
C MET A 74 6.50 14.84 2.79
N GLY A 75 6.76 16.14 2.94
CA GLY A 75 7.95 16.84 2.43
C GLY A 75 7.67 18.30 2.05
N GLU A 76 6.39 18.66 1.83
CA GLU A 76 5.92 20.02 1.59
C GLU A 76 5.36 20.63 2.88
N LYS A 77 5.55 21.95 3.10
CA LYS A 77 4.95 22.65 4.24
C LYS A 77 3.43 22.46 4.19
N TYR A 78 2.83 22.06 5.32
CA TYR A 78 1.38 21.83 5.42
C TYR A 78 0.58 23.03 4.88
N THR A 79 -0.12 22.84 3.76
CA THR A 79 -1.05 23.82 3.19
C THR A 79 -2.50 23.39 3.46
N PRO A 80 -3.31 24.22 4.15
CA PRO A 80 -4.71 23.90 4.46
C PRO A 80 -5.63 23.71 3.24
N ALA A 81 -5.21 24.15 2.05
CA ALA A 81 -6.02 24.15 0.83
C ALA A 81 -5.87 22.88 -0.04
N ALA A 82 -5.12 21.87 0.41
CA ALA A 82 -4.81 20.73 -0.43
C ALA A 82 -6.00 19.74 -0.50
N PRO A 83 -6.57 19.47 -1.69
CA PRO A 83 -7.78 18.66 -1.84
C PRO A 83 -7.58 17.23 -1.32
N SER A 84 -8.64 16.64 -0.77
CA SER A 84 -8.70 15.22 -0.40
C SER A 84 -8.79 14.35 -1.66
N GLN A 85 -8.45 13.07 -1.57
CA GLN A 85 -8.52 12.14 -2.72
C GLN A 85 -9.92 12.08 -3.36
N ILE A 86 -10.96 12.28 -2.55
CA ILE A 86 -12.36 12.37 -2.96
C ILE A 86 -12.55 13.49 -4.00
N CYS A 87 -11.76 14.56 -3.90
CA CYS A 87 -11.87 15.76 -4.73
C CYS A 87 -10.83 15.87 -5.84
N LEU A 88 -10.04 14.81 -6.05
CA LEU A 88 -9.18 14.74 -7.23
C LEU A 88 -10.01 14.46 -8.49
N THR A 89 -9.62 15.08 -9.61
CA THR A 89 -10.15 14.72 -10.93
C THR A 89 -9.50 13.43 -11.43
N HIS A 90 -10.13 12.79 -12.43
CA HIS A 90 -9.57 11.61 -13.08
C HIS A 90 -8.12 11.84 -13.56
N THR A 91 -7.88 12.98 -14.20
CA THR A 91 -6.53 13.38 -14.66
C THR A 91 -5.53 13.51 -13.51
N GLN A 92 -5.93 14.09 -12.38
CA GLN A 92 -5.06 14.22 -11.21
C GLN A 92 -4.75 12.85 -10.59
N ARG A 93 -5.71 11.92 -10.58
CA ARG A 93 -5.48 10.52 -10.15
C ARG A 93 -4.50 9.80 -11.06
N ILE A 94 -4.64 9.95 -12.38
CA ILE A 94 -3.68 9.42 -13.36
C ILE A 94 -2.28 9.99 -13.08
N GLN A 95 -2.14 11.31 -12.96
CA GLN A 95 -0.84 11.93 -12.71
C GLN A 95 -0.19 11.43 -11.40
N LEU A 96 -0.98 11.27 -10.34
CA LEU A 96 -0.50 10.71 -9.07
C LEU A 96 -0.03 9.26 -9.25
N ALA A 97 -0.81 8.44 -9.96
CA ALA A 97 -0.47 7.07 -10.27
C ALA A 97 0.81 6.96 -11.11
N GLU A 98 0.95 7.78 -12.15
CA GLU A 98 2.12 7.84 -13.04
C GLU A 98 3.38 8.28 -12.29
N ARG A 99 3.31 9.38 -11.52
CA ARG A 99 4.44 9.82 -10.68
C ARG A 99 4.88 8.71 -9.74
N ARG A 100 3.91 7.99 -9.15
CA ARG A 100 4.23 6.88 -8.25
C ARG A 100 4.85 5.70 -8.99
N PHE A 101 4.39 5.40 -10.20
CA PHE A 101 4.97 4.37 -11.04
C PHE A 101 6.47 4.62 -11.28
N VAL A 102 6.83 5.85 -11.68
CA VAL A 102 8.23 6.24 -11.93
C VAL A 102 9.11 6.08 -10.69
N LEU A 103 8.59 6.39 -9.50
CA LEU A 103 9.33 6.21 -8.24
C LEU A 103 9.54 4.73 -7.86
N LEU A 104 8.68 3.84 -8.36
CA LEU A 104 8.75 2.41 -8.09
C LEU A 104 9.62 1.70 -9.13
N ASP A 105 9.57 2.10 -10.39
CA ASP A 105 10.37 1.57 -11.50
C ASP A 105 11.85 1.99 -11.39
N ARG A 106 12.64 1.14 -10.74
CA ARG A 106 14.03 1.44 -10.39
C ARG A 106 15.02 1.16 -11.51
N ASN A 107 14.75 0.09 -12.25
CA ASN A 107 15.53 -0.29 -13.41
C ASN A 107 15.09 0.46 -14.67
N GLN A 108 14.04 1.30 -14.57
CA GLN A 108 13.55 2.18 -15.63
C GLN A 108 13.21 1.40 -16.90
N ASP A 109 12.70 0.18 -16.72
CA ASP A 109 12.31 -0.69 -17.83
C ASP A 109 10.87 -0.47 -18.28
N GLY A 110 10.19 0.50 -17.68
CA GLY A 110 8.80 0.85 -17.96
C GLY A 110 7.80 -0.14 -17.37
N LYS A 111 8.22 -0.99 -16.43
CA LYS A 111 7.40 -2.04 -15.83
C LYS A 111 7.66 -2.17 -14.33
N LEU A 112 6.65 -2.61 -13.59
CA LEU A 112 6.79 -2.91 -12.16
C LEU A 112 6.85 -4.41 -11.95
N SER A 113 8.03 -4.90 -11.60
CA SER A 113 8.23 -6.30 -11.22
C SER A 113 7.90 -6.52 -9.74
N ARG A 114 7.82 -7.79 -9.31
CA ARG A 114 7.78 -8.13 -7.87
C ARG A 114 8.93 -7.51 -7.07
N ARG A 115 10.09 -7.21 -7.69
CA ARG A 115 11.22 -6.60 -6.98
C ARG A 115 10.94 -5.15 -6.63
N ASP A 116 10.30 -4.44 -7.54
CA ASP A 116 9.94 -3.02 -7.41
C ASP A 116 8.80 -2.85 -6.42
N LEU A 117 7.78 -3.69 -6.54
CA LEU A 117 6.62 -3.73 -5.64
C LEU A 117 6.99 -4.20 -4.22
N ARG A 118 8.11 -4.90 -4.01
CA ARG A 118 8.59 -5.21 -2.65
C ARG A 118 8.89 -3.96 -1.83
N LYS A 119 9.20 -2.83 -2.49
CA LYS A 119 9.46 -1.55 -1.80
C LYS A 119 8.20 -0.74 -1.52
N LEU A 120 7.05 -1.10 -2.11
CA LEU A 120 5.75 -0.60 -1.64
C LEU A 120 5.42 -1.08 -0.21
N ARG A 121 6.13 -2.08 0.32
CA ARG A 121 6.04 -2.53 1.72
C ARG A 121 6.65 -1.50 2.69
N TYR A 122 6.18 -0.26 2.67
CA TYR A 122 6.56 0.82 3.58
C TYR A 122 5.88 0.64 4.96
N LYS A 123 6.00 -0.52 5.61
CA LYS A 123 5.65 -0.83 7.02
C LYS A 123 4.29 -0.40 7.63
N ARG A 124 3.41 0.34 6.95
CA ARG A 124 2.08 0.80 7.41
C ARG A 124 1.18 1.14 6.21
N MET A 125 1.33 0.44 5.08
CA MET A 125 0.43 0.62 3.94
C MET A 125 -0.97 0.11 4.34
N PRO A 126 -2.05 0.88 4.14
CA PRO A 126 -3.40 0.41 4.42
C PRO A 126 -3.66 -0.91 3.66
N LEU A 127 -4.25 -1.89 4.35
CA LEU A 127 -4.65 -3.17 3.74
C LEU A 127 -3.49 -3.88 3.01
N GLU A 128 -2.28 -3.88 3.60
CA GLU A 128 -1.08 -4.44 2.98
C GLU A 128 -1.20 -5.92 2.58
N HIS A 129 -2.07 -6.68 3.25
CA HIS A 129 -2.39 -8.08 2.92
C HIS A 129 -3.10 -8.21 1.56
N CYS A 130 -3.83 -7.19 1.11
CA CYS A 130 -4.49 -7.17 -0.19
C CYS A 130 -3.55 -6.85 -1.36
N ALA A 131 -2.39 -6.24 -1.09
CA ALA A 131 -1.50 -5.72 -2.12
C ALA A 131 -1.03 -6.78 -3.12
N GLN A 132 -0.67 -7.98 -2.61
CA GLN A 132 -0.22 -9.07 -3.48
C GLN A 132 -1.32 -9.51 -4.45
N ARG A 133 -2.55 -9.71 -3.94
CA ARG A 133 -3.72 -10.09 -4.75
C ARG A 133 -4.04 -8.99 -5.75
N PHE A 134 -3.96 -7.73 -5.33
CA PHE A 134 -4.23 -6.58 -6.18
C PHE A 134 -3.27 -6.52 -7.38
N PHE A 135 -1.96 -6.54 -7.16
CA PHE A 135 -1.00 -6.44 -8.28
C PHE A 135 -1.10 -7.62 -9.25
N GLN A 136 -1.39 -8.82 -8.73
CA GLN A 136 -1.67 -9.99 -9.59
C GLN A 136 -2.92 -9.79 -10.46
N SER A 137 -3.95 -9.13 -9.93
CA SER A 137 -5.17 -8.84 -10.69
C SER A 137 -5.01 -7.71 -11.71
N CYS A 138 -3.91 -6.96 -11.66
CA CYS A 138 -3.58 -5.88 -12.60
C CYS A 138 -2.75 -6.37 -13.78
N ASP A 139 -1.95 -7.42 -13.57
CA ASP A 139 -1.17 -8.12 -14.59
C ASP A 139 -2.10 -8.96 -15.48
N LYS A 140 -2.61 -8.36 -16.57
CA LYS A 140 -3.64 -8.98 -17.43
C LYS A 140 -3.06 -10.08 -18.29
N ASN A 141 -1.83 -9.90 -18.77
CA ASN A 141 -1.13 -10.87 -19.62
C ASN A 141 -0.38 -11.94 -18.80
N LYS A 142 -0.41 -11.86 -17.46
CA LYS A 142 0.16 -12.81 -16.50
C LYS A 142 1.68 -12.97 -16.63
N ASN A 143 2.38 -11.93 -17.09
CA ASN A 143 3.83 -11.98 -17.30
C ASN A 143 4.63 -11.64 -16.01
N LYS A 144 3.96 -11.40 -14.88
CA LYS A 144 4.49 -11.01 -13.57
C LYS A 144 5.07 -9.59 -13.53
N GLU A 145 4.76 -8.78 -14.53
CA GLU A 145 5.15 -7.39 -14.67
C GLU A 145 3.89 -6.54 -14.86
N VAL A 146 3.85 -5.36 -14.26
CA VAL A 146 2.72 -4.44 -14.43
C VAL A 146 3.20 -3.23 -15.23
N THR A 147 2.64 -3.05 -16.43
CA THR A 147 2.94 -1.88 -17.28
C THR A 147 2.27 -0.61 -16.75
N LEU A 148 2.71 0.56 -17.23
CA LEU A 148 2.08 1.83 -16.85
C LEU A 148 0.57 1.86 -17.14
N ARG A 149 0.15 1.30 -18.27
CA ARG A 149 -1.28 1.21 -18.66
C ARG A 149 -2.09 0.30 -17.75
N GLU A 150 -1.53 -0.86 -17.40
CA GLU A 150 -2.18 -1.77 -16.44
C GLU A 150 -2.26 -1.13 -15.07
N TRP A 151 -1.20 -0.45 -14.65
CA TRP A 151 -1.13 0.28 -13.39
C TRP A 151 -2.22 1.35 -13.28
N THR A 152 -2.31 2.27 -14.25
CA THR A 152 -3.30 3.36 -14.23
C THR A 152 -4.71 2.81 -14.32
N SER A 153 -4.97 1.82 -15.18
CA SER A 153 -6.33 1.25 -15.29
C SER A 153 -6.77 0.53 -14.02
N CYS A 154 -5.85 -0.17 -13.37
CA CYS A 154 -6.15 -0.96 -12.18
C CYS A 154 -6.21 -0.13 -10.90
N LEU A 155 -5.42 0.94 -10.82
CA LEU A 155 -5.40 1.85 -9.69
C LEU A 155 -6.49 2.92 -9.79
N VAL A 156 -6.60 3.60 -10.95
CA VAL A 156 -7.54 4.73 -11.15
C VAL A 156 -8.91 4.20 -11.56
N ASP A 157 -9.08 3.63 -12.76
CA ASP A 157 -10.41 3.29 -13.29
C ASP A 157 -11.17 2.31 -12.38
N ARG A 158 -10.47 1.31 -11.82
CA ARG A 158 -11.11 0.35 -10.90
C ARG A 158 -11.54 1.02 -9.60
N SER A 159 -10.72 1.92 -9.05
CA SER A 159 -11.08 2.64 -7.83
C SER A 159 -12.26 3.58 -8.03
N GLU A 160 -12.34 4.24 -9.19
CA GLU A 160 -13.43 5.15 -9.51
C GLU A 160 -14.74 4.38 -9.70
N ARG A 161 -14.70 3.25 -10.41
CA ARG A 161 -15.87 2.36 -10.53
C ARG A 161 -16.33 1.86 -9.17
N TRP A 162 -15.41 1.35 -8.34
CA TRP A 162 -15.74 0.90 -6.99
C TRP A 162 -16.33 2.03 -6.14
N PHE A 163 -15.76 3.24 -6.21
CA PHE A 163 -16.23 4.39 -5.45
C PHE A 163 -17.59 4.88 -5.93
N GLN A 164 -17.83 4.91 -7.25
CA GLN A 164 -19.13 5.26 -7.83
C GLN A 164 -20.22 4.26 -7.39
N ASP A 165 -19.94 2.96 -7.49
CA ASP A 165 -20.86 1.91 -7.06
C ASP A 165 -21.15 2.02 -5.55
N PHE A 166 -20.10 2.19 -4.74
CA PHE A 166 -20.23 2.33 -3.29
C PHE A 166 -21.05 3.58 -2.90
N MET A 167 -20.74 4.74 -3.48
CA MET A 167 -21.44 6.00 -3.21
C MET A 167 -22.90 5.94 -3.69
N SER A 168 -23.16 5.31 -4.85
CA SER A 168 -24.51 5.14 -5.39
C SER A 168 -25.37 4.19 -4.56
N MET A 169 -24.79 3.13 -4.00
CA MET A 169 -25.54 2.10 -3.26
C MET A 169 -25.69 2.39 -1.75
N LYS A 170 -24.76 3.13 -1.13
CA LYS A 170 -24.71 3.31 0.33
C LYS A 170 -24.94 4.75 0.81
N MET A 171 -24.68 5.76 -0.01
CA MET A 171 -24.66 7.17 0.43
C MET A 171 -25.68 8.07 -0.31
N GLY A 172 -26.36 7.57 -1.34
CA GLY A 172 -27.47 8.28 -2.00
C GLY A 172 -27.10 9.56 -2.78
N SER A 173 -25.80 9.92 -2.86
CA SER A 173 -25.31 11.06 -3.65
C SER A 173 -23.89 10.81 -4.17
N PRO A 174 -23.60 11.03 -5.47
CA PRO A 174 -22.25 10.84 -6.03
C PRO A 174 -21.26 11.96 -5.71
N LYS A 175 -21.72 13.11 -5.17
CA LYS A 175 -20.89 14.32 -5.02
C LYS A 175 -20.60 14.60 -3.54
N LEU A 176 -19.31 14.53 -3.18
CA LEU A 176 -18.80 14.86 -1.84
C LEU A 176 -17.93 16.13 -1.81
N CYS A 177 -17.62 16.70 -2.98
CA CYS A 177 -16.75 17.88 -3.07
C CYS A 177 -17.58 19.14 -3.28
N LEU A 178 -17.38 20.11 -2.39
CA LEU A 178 -17.80 21.48 -2.63
C LEU A 178 -17.00 21.98 -3.83
N ALA A 179 -17.70 22.45 -4.86
CA ALA A 179 -17.04 23.21 -5.93
C ALA A 179 -16.32 24.39 -5.27
N PRO A 180 -15.09 24.75 -5.71
CA PRO A 180 -14.50 26.01 -5.28
C PRO A 180 -15.49 27.12 -5.62
N GLU A 181 -15.86 27.94 -4.62
CA GLU A 181 -16.72 29.09 -4.85
C GLU A 181 -16.11 29.90 -5.99
N SER A 182 -16.84 29.97 -7.11
CA SER A 182 -16.57 30.92 -8.17
C SER A 182 -16.73 32.30 -7.56
N THR A 183 -15.63 32.87 -7.09
CA THR A 183 -15.58 34.26 -6.68
C THR A 183 -15.85 35.08 -7.95
N LEU A 184 -17.01 35.71 -7.94
CA LEU A 184 -17.55 36.61 -8.96
C LEU A 184 -16.69 37.87 -9.07
#